data_AF-A0AAW5L6I2-F1
#
_entry.id   AF-A0AAW5L6I2-F1
#
_cell.length_a   1.000
_cell.length_b   1.000
_cell.length_c   1.000
_cell.angle_alpha   90.00
_cell.angle_beta   90.00
_cell.angle_gamma   90.00
#
_symmetry.space_group_name_H-M   'P 1'
#
loop_
_entity.id
_entity.type
_entity.pdbx_description
1 polymer ?
#
loop_
_entity_poly.entity_id
_entity_poly.type
_entity_poly.pdbx_seq_one_letter_code
_entity_poly.pdbx_strand_id
1 'polypeptide(L)' 'MWGKPKKKTKLARWLFERGLEQKDLISASGVSRNTVSRACNEKDYIPSPQVMRKLIKAIRKHDSKVDINDFWSM' A
#
# COMPACT_ATOMS: atom_id res chain seq x y z
N MET A 1 1.64 -15.64 -3.64
CA MET A 1 1.20 -14.88 -4.84
C MET A 1 -0.30 -14.60 -4.82
N TRP A 2 -0.69 -13.36 -4.58
CA TRP A 2 -2.08 -12.93 -4.75
C TRP A 2 -2.41 -12.74 -6.24
N GLY A 3 -3.61 -13.16 -6.65
CA GLY A 3 -4.06 -13.16 -8.05
C GLY A 3 -3.93 -11.78 -8.74
N LYS A 4 -3.79 -11.82 -10.08
CA LYS A 4 -3.54 -10.65 -10.95
C LYS A 4 -4.35 -9.41 -10.54
N PRO A 5 -3.75 -8.21 -10.48
CA PRO A 5 -4.32 -7.01 -9.85
C PRO A 5 -5.49 -6.35 -10.59
N LYS A 6 -6.23 -7.04 -11.48
CA LYS A 6 -7.28 -6.45 -12.33
C LYS A 6 -8.35 -5.66 -11.55
N LYS A 7 -8.57 -5.95 -10.26
CA LYS A 7 -9.51 -5.23 -9.38
C LYS A 7 -8.85 -4.49 -8.20
N LYS A 8 -7.51 -4.44 -8.12
CA LYS A 8 -6.78 -3.92 -6.95
C LYS A 8 -6.51 -2.41 -7.03
N THR A 9 -6.12 -1.81 -5.91
CA THR A 9 -5.79 -0.38 -5.79
C THR A 9 -4.43 -0.04 -6.44
N LYS A 10 -4.13 1.26 -6.61
CA LYS A 10 -2.81 1.73 -7.08
C LYS A 10 -1.67 1.17 -6.21
N LEU A 11 -1.85 1.18 -4.89
CA LEU A 11 -0.90 0.60 -3.93
C LEU A 11 -0.63 -0.88 -4.19
N ALA A 12 -1.68 -1.67 -4.39
CA ALA A 12 -1.53 -3.09 -4.62
C ALA A 12 -0.90 -3.43 -5.98
N ARG A 13 -1.18 -2.64 -7.01
CA ARG A 13 -0.49 -2.75 -8.31
C ARG A 13 1.00 -2.46 -8.13
N TRP A 14 1.35 -1.39 -7.42
CA TRP A 14 2.74 -1.02 -7.13
C TRP A 14 3.50 -2.11 -6.39
N LEU A 15 2.87 -2.74 -5.37
CA LEU A 15 3.45 -3.88 -4.65
C LEU A 15 3.69 -5.06 -5.59
N PHE A 16 2.71 -5.40 -6.42
CA PHE A 16 2.81 -6.51 -7.38
C PHE A 16 3.93 -6.29 -8.40
N GLU A 17 4.07 -5.08 -8.94
CA GLU A 17 5.12 -4.73 -9.91
C GLU A 17 6.54 -4.84 -9.32
N ARG A 18 6.69 -4.72 -8.00
CA ARG A 18 7.97 -4.83 -7.28
C ARG A 18 8.17 -6.20 -6.61
N GLY A 19 7.26 -7.15 -6.83
CA GLY A 19 7.34 -8.47 -6.21
C GLY A 19 7.14 -8.46 -4.68
N LEU A 20 6.56 -7.40 -4.13
CA LEU A 20 6.28 -7.25 -2.70
C LEU A 20 4.90 -7.80 -2.35
N GLU A 21 4.79 -8.46 -1.19
CA GLU A 21 3.52 -8.92 -0.65
C GLU A 21 2.99 -7.95 0.43
N GLN A 22 1.69 -8.03 0.72
CA GLN A 22 1.09 -7.19 1.78
C GLN A 22 1.70 -7.45 3.16
N LYS A 23 2.16 -8.68 3.42
CA LYS A 23 2.84 -9.05 4.67
C LYS A 23 4.13 -8.26 4.87
N ASP A 24 4.85 -7.96 3.79
CA ASP A 24 6.10 -7.19 3.84
C ASP A 24 5.78 -5.74 4.22
N LEU A 25 4.72 -5.19 3.62
CA LEU A 25 4.24 -3.85 3.97
C LEU A 25 3.70 -3.78 5.41
N ILE A 26 3.00 -4.81 5.89
CA ILE A 26 2.53 -4.91 7.29
C ILE A 26 3.72 -4.89 8.25
N SER A 27 4.71 -5.75 8.00
CA SER A 27 5.91 -5.86 8.85
C SER A 27 6.72 -4.57 8.84
N ALA A 28 6.91 -3.95 7.67
CA ALA A 28 7.73 -2.74 7.54
C ALA A 28 7.06 -1.46 8.07
N SER A 29 5.72 -1.38 8.01
CA SER A 29 4.96 -0.18 8.41
C SER A 29 4.38 -0.24 9.83
N GLY A 30 4.24 -1.44 10.41
CA GLY A 30 3.56 -1.64 11.69
C GLY A 30 2.06 -1.34 11.64
N VAL A 31 1.47 -1.27 10.45
CA VAL A 31 0.03 -1.07 10.25
C VAL A 31 -0.69 -2.42 10.33
N SER A 32 -1.91 -2.43 10.89
CA SER A 32 -2.69 -3.66 11.04
C SER A 32 -2.92 -4.38 9.70
N ARG A 33 -2.95 -5.71 9.73
CA ARG A 33 -3.24 -6.53 8.54
C ARG A 33 -4.55 -6.12 7.88
N ASN A 34 -5.58 -5.85 8.66
CA ASN A 34 -6.89 -5.45 8.14
C ASN A 34 -6.77 -4.14 7.34
N THR A 35 -6.15 -3.12 7.94
CA THR A 35 -5.94 -1.82 7.28
C THR A 35 -5.13 -1.92 5.99
N VAL A 36 -4.04 -2.69 5.97
CA VAL A 36 -3.25 -2.90 4.74
C VAL A 36 -4.05 -3.65 3.68
N SER A 37 -4.82 -4.67 4.08
CA SER A 37 -5.68 -5.41 3.17
C SER A 37 -6.72 -4.49 2.51
N ARG A 38 -7.40 -3.65 3.29
CA ARG A 38 -8.36 -2.67 2.77
C ARG A 38 -7.68 -1.69 1.83
N ALA A 39 -6.53 -1.12 2.21
CA ALA A 39 -5.73 -0.22 1.38
C ALA A 39 -5.30 -0.82 0.02
N CYS A 40 -5.16 -2.14 -0.06
CA CYS A 40 -4.76 -2.85 -1.27
C CYS A 40 -5.94 -3.34 -2.13
N ASN A 41 -7.12 -3.52 -1.53
CA ASN A 41 -8.26 -4.17 -2.18
C ASN A 41 -9.46 -3.25 -2.42
N GLU A 42 -9.69 -2.26 -1.55
CA GLU A 42 -10.81 -1.33 -1.61
C GLU A 42 -10.35 -0.02 -2.26
N LYS A 43 -10.87 0.31 -3.45
CA LYS A 43 -10.47 1.52 -4.20
C LYS A 43 -10.95 2.81 -3.54
N ASP A 44 -12.10 2.74 -2.87
CA ASP A 44 -12.71 3.90 -2.19
C ASP A 44 -12.22 4.04 -0.74
N TYR A 45 -11.36 3.13 -0.28
CA TYR A 45 -10.80 3.20 1.07
C TYR A 45 -9.61 4.16 1.11
N ILE A 46 -9.82 5.27 1.82
CA ILE A 46 -8.81 6.27 2.13
C ILE A 46 -8.40 6.09 3.60
N PRO A 47 -7.18 5.60 3.90
CA PRO A 47 -6.71 5.47 5.29
C PRO A 47 -6.57 6.83 5.97
N SER A 48 -6.43 6.84 7.31
CA SER A 48 -6.14 8.09 8.01
C SER A 48 -4.76 8.65 7.63
N PRO A 49 -4.53 9.98 7.73
CA PRO A 49 -3.22 10.57 7.41
C PRO A 49 -2.04 9.96 8.17
N GLN A 50 -2.27 9.50 9.41
CA GLN A 50 -1.23 8.81 10.20
C GLN A 50 -0.86 7.45 9.60
N VAL A 51 -1.86 6.68 9.14
CA VAL A 51 -1.63 5.38 8.48
C VAL A 51 -0.92 5.59 7.15
N MET A 52 -1.37 6.56 6.33
CA MET A 52 -0.71 6.88 5.06
C MET A 52 0.76 7.20 5.26
N ARG A 53 1.10 8.05 6.24
CA ARG A 53 2.51 8.36 6.56
C ARG A 53 3.33 7.12 6.91
N LYS A 54 2.77 6.19 7.69
CA LYS A 54 3.46 4.92 8.03
C LYS A 54 3.68 4.05 6.79
N LEU A 55 2.67 3.91 5.93
CA LEU A 55 2.76 3.14 4.69
C LEU A 55 3.78 3.74 3.73
N ILE A 56 3.72 5.06 3.49
CA ILE A 56 4.69 5.76 2.64
C ILE A 56 6.10 5.66 3.20
N LYS A 57 6.29 5.81 4.52
CA LYS A 57 7.62 5.64 5.13
C LYS A 57 8.20 4.25 4.90
N ALA A 58 7.37 3.21 4.93
CA ALA A 58 7.79 1.84 4.62
C ALA A 58 8.11 1.68 3.12
N ILE A 59 7.25 2.20 2.25
CA ILE A 59 7.42 2.16 0.78
C ILE A 59 8.67 2.91 0.34
N ARG A 60 8.98 4.05 0.96
CA ARG A 60 10.17 4.86 0.67
C ARG A 60 11.50 4.16 0.93
N LYS A 61 11.51 3.04 1.66
CA LYS A 61 12.70 2.18 1.79
C LYS A 61 13.04 1.46 0.49
N HIS A 62 12.05 1.26 -0.38
CA HIS A 62 12.23 0.62 -1.69
C HIS A 62 12.22 1.65 -2.82
N ASP A 63 11.46 2.73 -2.68
CA ASP A 63 11.38 3.80 -3.68
C ASP A 63 11.20 5.17 -3.02
N SER A 64 12.30 5.91 -2.92
CA SER A 64 12.35 7.20 -2.21
C SER A 64 11.52 8.30 -2.86
N LYS A 65 11.11 8.15 -4.13
CA LYS A 65 10.38 9.18 -4.88
C LYS A 65 8.87 9.11 -4.68
N VAL A 66 8.38 8.05 -4.05
CA VAL A 66 6.93 7.82 -3.88
C VAL A 66 6.30 8.78 -2.89
N ASP A 67 5.11 9.25 -3.23
CA ASP A 67 4.25 10.11 -2.41
C ASP A 67 2.89 9.46 -2.10
N ILE A 68 2.14 10.05 -1.16
CA ILE A 68 0.77 9.68 -0.80
C ILE A 68 -0.15 9.76 -2.03
N ASN A 69 0.01 10.80 -2.84
CA ASN A 69 -0.85 11.07 -4.01
C ASN A 69 -0.71 10.01 -5.13
N ASP A 70 0.39 9.25 -5.13
CA ASP A 70 0.58 8.14 -6.07
C ASP A 70 -0.41 7.00 -5.81
N PHE A 71 -0.89 6.87 -4.56
CA PHE A 71 -1.75 5.76 -4.15
C PHE A 71 -3.18 6.18 -3.83
N TRP A 72 -3.35 7.34 -3.20
CA TRP A 72 -4.64 7.89 -2.84
C TRP A 72 -4.71 9.30 -3.42
N SER A 73 -5.59 9.51 -4.38
CA SER A 73 -5.90 10.84 -4.88
C SER A 73 -6.83 11.49 -3.85
N MET A 74 -6.30 12.45 -3.08
CA MET A 74 -7.11 13.35 -2.24
C MET A 74 -7.65 14.50 -3.06
#